data_AF-A0A829N2J3-F1
#
_entry.id   AF-A0A829N2J3-F1
#
_cell.length_a   1.000
_cell.length_b   1.000
_cell.length_c   1.000
_cell.angle_alpha   90.00
_cell.angle_beta   90.00
_cell.angle_gamma   90.00
#
_symmetry.space_group_name_H-M   'P 1'
#
loop_
_entity.id
_entity.type
_entity.pdbx_description
1 polymer ?
#
loop_
_entity_poly.entity_id
_entity_poly.type
_entity_poly.pdbx_seq_one_letter_code
_entity_poly.pdbx_strand_id
1 'polypeptide(L)'
;MSKRSKEDIIETSQTVAAGQLRAIVERIERLNEEAKAIGDDKKEIFAEAKGTGFDTKAIKSLIRLRRMDPAARQEEESILELYKAALGMM
;
A
#
# COMPACT_ATOMS: atom_id res chain seq x y z
N MET A 1 -10.53 53.61 -8.80
CA MET A 1 -11.46 52.50 -8.50
C MET A 1 -10.96 51.09 -8.87
N SER A 2 -9.74 50.91 -9.42
CA SER A 2 -9.33 49.61 -10.01
C SER A 2 -8.38 48.72 -9.18
N LYS A 3 -7.82 49.20 -8.04
CA LYS A 3 -6.95 48.38 -7.18
C LYS A 3 -7.76 47.44 -6.28
N ARG A 4 -8.71 48.01 -5.53
CA ARG A 4 -9.55 47.30 -4.56
C ARG A 4 -10.25 46.05 -5.13
N SER A 5 -10.83 46.14 -6.33
CA SER A 5 -11.49 45.00 -6.97
C SER A 5 -10.54 43.88 -7.40
N LYS A 6 -9.26 44.18 -7.67
CA LYS A 6 -8.25 43.14 -7.94
C LYS A 6 -7.78 42.47 -6.65
N GLU A 7 -7.63 43.22 -5.56
CA GLU A 7 -7.35 42.66 -4.23
C GLU A 7 -8.48 41.70 -3.79
N ASP A 8 -9.75 42.08 -3.94
CA ASP A 8 -10.91 41.24 -3.58
C ASP A 8 -10.94 39.92 -4.38
N ILE A 9 -10.57 39.94 -5.66
CA ILE A 9 -10.50 38.74 -6.53
C ILE A 9 -9.34 37.82 -6.11
N ILE A 10 -8.18 38.39 -5.75
CA ILE A 10 -7.02 37.63 -5.31
C ILE A 10 -7.31 36.96 -3.96
N GLU A 11 -7.91 37.68 -3.02
CA GLU A 11 -8.31 37.14 -1.71
C GLU A 11 -9.35 36.02 -1.85
N THR A 12 -10.37 36.22 -2.69
CA THR A 12 -11.36 35.18 -3.02
C THR A 12 -10.71 33.96 -3.67
N SER A 13 -9.77 34.14 -4.61
CA SER A 13 -9.05 33.03 -5.24
C SER A 13 -8.16 32.28 -4.25
N GLN A 14 -7.46 32.99 -3.35
CA GLN A 14 -6.64 32.38 -2.30
C GLN A 14 -7.47 31.59 -1.29
N THR A 15 -8.64 32.10 -0.89
CA THR A 15 -9.56 31.37 0.01
C THR A 15 -10.14 30.11 -0.65
N VAL A 16 -10.49 30.16 -1.95
CA VAL A 16 -10.92 28.97 -2.71
C VAL A 16 -9.79 27.94 -2.81
N ALA A 17 -8.57 28.37 -3.14
CA ALA A 17 -7.40 27.50 -3.22
C ALA A 17 -7.05 26.86 -1.85
N ALA A 18 -7.12 27.63 -0.77
CA ALA A 18 -6.92 27.13 0.59
C ALA A 18 -8.00 26.11 0.99
N GLY A 19 -9.25 26.33 0.59
CA GLY A 19 -10.35 25.39 0.82
C GLY A 19 -10.16 24.06 0.08
N GLN A 20 -9.74 24.11 -1.19
CA GLN A 20 -9.42 22.91 -1.98
C GLN A 20 -8.24 22.12 -1.39
N LEU A 21 -7.18 22.82 -0.98
CA LEU A 21 -6.03 22.19 -0.34
C LEU A 21 -6.44 21.50 0.98
N ARG A 22 -7.23 22.17 1.82
CA ARG A 22 -7.77 21.58 3.06
C ARG A 22 -8.57 20.31 2.78
N ALA A 23 -9.48 20.34 1.80
CA ALA A 23 -10.27 19.16 1.43
C ALA A 23 -9.42 18.01 0.85
N ILE A 24 -8.28 18.28 0.22
CA ILE A 24 -7.32 17.24 -0.21
C ILE A 24 -6.63 16.64 1.02
N VAL A 25 -6.11 17.48 1.93
CA VAL A 25 -5.40 17.04 3.14
C VAL A 25 -6.30 16.17 4.01
N GLU A 26 -7.51 16.64 4.34
CA GLU A 26 -8.46 15.90 5.19
C GLU A 26 -8.82 14.53 4.60
N ARG A 27 -8.96 14.44 3.27
CA ARG A 27 -9.21 13.14 2.60
C ARG A 27 -8.02 12.19 2.72
N ILE A 28 -6.79 12.70 2.59
CA ILE A 28 -5.57 11.89 2.75
C ILE A 28 -5.38 11.45 4.20
N GLU A 29 -5.62 12.34 5.17
CA GLU A 29 -5.52 12.01 6.60
C GLU A 29 -6.51 10.90 6.97
N ARG A 30 -7.76 10.98 6.52
CA ARG A 30 -8.73 9.89 6.72
C ARG A 30 -8.26 8.57 6.11
N LEU A 31 -7.75 8.58 4.87
CA LEU A 31 -7.22 7.37 4.24
C LEU A 31 -6.00 6.81 4.99
N ASN A 32 -5.17 7.67 5.59
CA ASN A 32 -4.03 7.23 6.40
C ASN A 32 -4.49 6.57 7.70
N GLU A 33 -5.53 7.10 8.35
CA GLU A 33 -6.13 6.48 9.53
C GLU A 33 -6.74 5.12 9.21
N GLU A 34 -7.49 5.01 8.11
CA GLU A 34 -8.03 3.73 7.61
C GLU A 34 -6.91 2.73 7.30
N ALA A 35 -5.85 3.17 6.60
CA ALA A 35 -4.70 2.33 6.28
C ALA A 35 -3.96 1.86 7.54
N LYS A 36 -3.88 2.70 8.58
CA LYS A 36 -3.30 2.34 9.87
C LYS A 36 -4.13 1.26 10.56
N ALA A 37 -5.46 1.43 10.64
CA ALA A 37 -6.36 0.44 11.22
C ALA A 37 -6.21 -0.93 10.52
N ILE A 38 -6.25 -0.95 9.19
CA ILE A 38 -6.02 -2.17 8.39
C ILE A 38 -4.62 -2.77 8.67
N GLY A 39 -3.62 -1.92 8.85
CA GLY A 39 -2.26 -2.33 9.18
C GLY A 39 -2.17 -3.00 10.54
N ASP A 40 -2.89 -2.50 11.53
CA ASP A 40 -2.95 -3.05 12.88
C ASP A 40 -3.73 -4.38 12.90
N ASP A 41 -4.88 -4.46 12.22
CA ASP A 41 -5.63 -5.72 12.06
C ASP A 41 -4.76 -6.83 11.43
N LYS A 42 -3.98 -6.48 10.38
CA LYS A 42 -3.05 -7.43 9.76
C LYS A 42 -1.97 -7.91 10.74
N LYS A 43 -1.46 -7.03 11.62
CA LYS A 43 -0.46 -7.44 12.62
C LYS A 43 -1.05 -8.41 13.62
N GLU A 44 -2.29 -8.21 14.06
CA GLU A 44 -2.98 -9.12 14.97
C GLU A 44 -3.14 -10.51 14.34
N ILE A 45 -3.58 -10.59 13.07
CA ILE A 45 -3.68 -11.88 12.35
C ILE A 45 -2.31 -12.58 12.24
N PHE A 46 -1.24 -11.84 11.94
CA PHE A 46 0.10 -12.44 11.91
C PHE A 46 0.59 -12.87 13.31
N ALA A 47 0.22 -12.14 14.36
CA ALA A 47 0.54 -12.50 15.73
C ALA A 47 -0.21 -13.77 16.16
N GLU A 48 -1.49 -13.89 15.82
CA GLU A 48 -2.29 -15.10 16.02
C GLU A 48 -1.66 -16.29 15.27
N ALA A 49 -1.35 -16.13 13.98
CA ALA A 49 -0.71 -17.18 13.19
C ALA A 49 0.61 -17.66 13.84
N LYS A 50 1.41 -16.72 14.35
CA LYS A 50 2.64 -17.05 15.08
C LYS A 50 2.35 -17.78 16.39
N GLY A 51 1.35 -17.36 17.16
CA GLY A 51 0.93 -18.00 18.41
C GLY A 51 0.44 -19.44 18.21
N THR A 52 -0.21 -19.70 17.07
CA THR A 52 -0.66 -21.04 16.65
C THR A 52 0.47 -21.90 16.07
N GLY A 53 1.67 -21.34 15.89
CA GLY A 53 2.86 -22.08 15.45
C GLY A 53 3.17 -21.99 13.95
N PHE A 54 2.51 -21.12 13.19
CA PHE A 54 2.83 -20.91 11.78
C PHE A 54 4.02 -19.97 11.58
N ASP A 55 4.83 -20.23 10.55
CA ASP A 55 5.86 -19.30 10.11
C ASP A 55 5.24 -18.14 9.29
N THR A 56 5.17 -16.97 9.92
CA THR A 56 4.65 -15.74 9.29
C THR A 56 5.44 -15.31 8.05
N LYS A 57 6.73 -15.65 7.90
CA LYS A 57 7.50 -15.38 6.68
C LYS A 57 7.02 -16.27 5.54
N ALA A 58 6.79 -17.55 5.81
CA ALA A 58 6.23 -18.48 4.83
C ALA A 58 4.82 -18.04 4.39
N ILE A 59 3.97 -17.60 5.32
CA ILE A 59 2.64 -17.05 4.98
C ILE A 59 2.76 -15.82 4.07
N LYS A 60 3.67 -14.87 4.37
CA LYS A 60 3.88 -13.69 3.50
C LYS A 60 4.33 -14.08 2.10
N SER A 61 5.24 -15.06 1.99
CA SER A 61 5.65 -15.62 0.70
C SER A 61 4.46 -16.26 -0.03
N LEU A 62 3.61 -17.00 0.67
CA LEU A 62 2.40 -17.62 0.09
C LEU A 62 1.42 -16.56 -0.42
N ILE A 63 1.17 -15.49 0.34
CA ILE A 63 0.32 -14.37 -0.09
C ILE A 63 0.89 -13.72 -1.36
N ARG A 64 2.21 -13.52 -1.44
CA ARG A 64 2.85 -12.99 -2.66
C ARG A 64 2.63 -13.92 -3.84
N LEU A 65 2.92 -15.21 -3.69
CA LEU A 65 2.74 -16.21 -4.74
C LEU A 65 1.30 -16.27 -5.23
N ARG A 66 0.32 -16.23 -4.31
CA ARG A 66 -1.12 -16.24 -4.65
C ARG A 66 -1.59 -15.03 -5.44
N ARG A 67 -0.87 -13.89 -5.37
CA ARG A 67 -1.16 -12.68 -6.15
C ARG A 67 -0.57 -12.72 -7.56
N MET A 68 0.39 -13.61 -7.82
CA MET A 68 1.00 -13.76 -9.13
C MET A 68 0.09 -14.56 -10.06
N ASP A 69 0.16 -14.25 -11.36
CA ASP A 69 -0.44 -15.04 -12.41
C ASP A 69 0.05 -16.51 -12.33
N PRO A 70 -0.83 -17.52 -12.43
CA PRO A 70 -0.45 -18.91 -12.30
C PRO A 70 0.61 -19.36 -13.33
N ALA A 71 0.53 -18.90 -14.57
CA ALA A 71 1.48 -19.28 -15.61
C ALA A 71 2.86 -18.66 -15.34
N ALA A 72 2.89 -17.36 -14.98
CA ALA A 72 4.13 -16.69 -14.59
C ALA A 72 4.79 -17.34 -13.36
N ARG A 73 3.99 -17.77 -12.38
CA ARG A 73 4.51 -18.50 -11.20
C ARG A 73 5.13 -19.83 -11.60
N GLN A 74 4.45 -20.61 -12.45
CA GLN A 74 4.95 -21.90 -12.91
C GLN A 74 6.25 -21.76 -13.70
N GLU A 75 6.36 -20.73 -14.53
CA GLU A 75 7.58 -20.42 -15.28
C GLU A 75 8.75 -20.09 -14.34
N GLU A 76 8.53 -19.19 -13.35
CA GLU A 76 9.54 -18.84 -12.35
C GLU A 76 9.98 -20.08 -11.54
N GLU A 77 9.02 -20.91 -11.10
CA GLU A 77 9.30 -22.16 -10.36
C GLU A 77 10.14 -23.14 -11.20
N SER A 78 9.82 -23.30 -12.49
CA SER A 78 10.55 -24.21 -13.39
C SER A 78 11.99 -23.75 -13.62
N ILE A 79 12.21 -22.44 -13.78
CA ILE A 79 13.56 -21.87 -13.91
C ILE A 79 14.35 -22.08 -12.61
N LEU A 80 13.71 -21.86 -11.47
CA LEU A 80 14.35 -21.96 -10.17
C LEU A 80 14.70 -23.41 -9.82
N GLU A 81 13.86 -24.37 -10.20
CA GLU A 81 14.14 -25.81 -10.12
C GLU A 81 15.34 -26.20 -10.99
N LEU A 82 15.41 -25.72 -12.23
CA LEU A 82 16.56 -25.94 -13.11
C LEU A 82 17.87 -25.45 -12.48
N TYR A 83 17.85 -24.25 -11.89
CA TYR A 83 19.04 -23.70 -11.23
C TYR A 83 19.42 -24.45 -9.96
N LYS A 84 18.43 -24.85 -9.15
CA LYS A 84 18.65 -25.70 -7.97
C LYS A 84 19.31 -27.02 -8.35
N ALA A 85 18.81 -27.69 -9.38
CA ALA A 85 19.39 -28.94 -9.89
C ALA A 85 20.84 -28.73 -10.36
N ALA A 86 21.12 -27.66 -11.11
CA ALA A 86 22.47 -27.32 -11.54
C ALA A 86 23.44 -27.03 -10.39
N LEU A 87 22.94 -26.52 -9.26
CA LEU A 87 23.71 -26.26 -8.05
C LEU A 87 23.77 -27.46 -7.09
N GLY A 88 23.15 -28.60 -7.41
CA GLY A 88 23.07 -29.76 -6.53
C GLY A 88 22.18 -29.56 -5.29
N MET A 89 21.28 -28.57 -5.34
CA MET A 89 20.31 -28.27 -4.29
C MET A 89 18.98 -29.00 -4.59
N MET A 90 18.94 -30.33 -4.43
CA MET A 90 17.71 -31.13 -4.52
C MET A 90 17.15 -31.46 -3.14
#